data_AF-A0AAV0XRW8-F1
#
_entry.id   AF-A0AAV0XRW8-F1
#
_cell.length_a   1.000
_cell.length_b   1.000
_cell.length_c   1.000
_cell.angle_alpha   90.00
_cell.angle_beta   90.00
_cell.angle_gamma   90.00
#
_symmetry.space_group_name_H-M   'P 1'
#
loop_
_entity.id
_entity.type
_entity.pdbx_description
1 polymer ?
#
loop_
_entity_poly.entity_id
_entity_poly.type
_entity_poly.pdbx_seq_one_letter_code
_entity_poly.pdbx_strand_id
1 'polypeptide(L)'
;MDAGDAILIDHFKTCTSKTKYTSFESINNSMAFSIMADETADISGKEQMSLGVHYFGTSTMSIKDEFLGFTELKKLNAEAIASSILEFSNNVGLNMIKLVGLGFDRCSIWQGKKMESNILRRRLVPKIALLCETRWSEKYKSIRLFYENFIAIKTALDELAVNKDINSSTRSRAFQLSCASSKDTFVVCLIIISTYSSILEPVFNKLQSVKTNLYTVHQYIKTSLLSILRMHRTQCDRHFNNIFETIKKTTNNLDIEIKIPRPSNKQIAQIITLPHLNNTIEFHYFYHI
;
A
#
# COMPACT_ATOMS: atom_id res chain seq x y z
N MET A 1 -19.54 -2.15 38.09
CA MET A 1 -18.72 -0.93 37.99
C MET A 1 -18.96 -0.37 36.61
N ASP A 2 -19.58 0.80 36.59
CA ASP A 2 -20.04 1.53 35.41
C ASP A 2 -18.82 1.99 34.62
N ALA A 3 -18.45 1.22 33.60
CA ALA A 3 -17.16 1.27 32.93
C ALA A 3 -17.11 2.39 31.88
N GLY A 4 -17.20 3.66 32.27
CA GLY A 4 -16.95 4.79 31.37
C GLY A 4 -17.93 4.97 30.19
N ASP A 5 -18.81 4.00 29.93
CA ASP A 5 -19.75 4.00 28.81
C ASP A 5 -20.78 5.12 28.94
N ALA A 6 -21.29 5.38 30.15
CA ALA A 6 -22.22 6.49 30.38
C ALA A 6 -21.56 7.85 30.07
N ILE A 7 -20.28 8.02 30.42
CA ILE A 7 -19.52 9.25 30.17
C ILE A 7 -19.18 9.37 28.68
N LEU A 8 -18.79 8.29 28.01
CA LEU A 8 -18.54 8.27 26.56
C LEU A 8 -19.83 8.49 25.76
N ILE A 9 -20.95 7.88 26.15
CA ILE A 9 -22.27 8.06 25.54
C ILE A 9 -22.75 9.50 25.75
N ASP A 10 -22.58 10.06 26.95
CA ASP A 10 -22.91 11.45 27.23
C ASP A 10 -21.97 12.40 26.47
N HIS A 11 -20.69 12.08 26.35
CA HIS A 11 -19.75 12.82 25.50
C HIS A 11 -20.17 12.76 24.04
N PHE A 12 -20.48 11.59 23.48
CA PHE A 12 -20.97 11.44 22.10
C PHE A 12 -22.30 12.15 21.87
N LYS A 13 -23.24 12.11 22.82
CA LYS A 13 -24.53 12.84 22.76
C LYS A 13 -24.35 14.35 22.87
N THR A 14 -23.42 14.81 23.71
CA THR A 14 -23.09 16.23 23.87
C THR A 14 -22.32 16.75 22.67
N CYS A 15 -21.44 15.93 22.08
CA CYS A 15 -20.76 16.20 20.82
C CYS A 15 -21.74 16.27 19.64
N THR A 16 -22.68 15.33 19.54
CA THR A 16 -23.70 15.37 18.46
C THR A 16 -24.68 16.55 18.60
N SER A 17 -24.96 17.02 19.81
CA SER A 17 -25.96 18.08 20.06
C SER A 17 -25.39 19.50 20.18
N LYS A 18 -24.15 19.69 20.66
CA LYS A 18 -23.60 21.03 20.98
C LYS A 18 -22.37 21.44 20.19
N THR A 19 -21.73 20.55 19.44
CA THR A 19 -20.62 20.90 18.54
C THR A 19 -20.59 19.87 17.42
N LYS A 20 -21.27 20.17 16.30
CA LYS A 20 -20.79 19.58 15.05
C LYS A 20 -19.33 20.03 14.93
N TYR A 21 -18.37 19.14 15.19
CA TYR A 21 -16.93 19.38 15.02
C TYR A 21 -16.59 19.91 13.62
N THR A 22 -17.55 19.73 12.71
CA THR A 22 -17.48 20.02 11.29
C THR A 22 -18.73 20.78 10.86
N SER A 23 -18.54 21.95 10.27
CA SER A 23 -19.66 22.67 9.65
C SER A 23 -19.97 22.05 8.28
N PHE A 24 -21.07 21.31 8.17
CA PHE A 24 -21.53 20.78 6.89
C PHE A 24 -21.82 21.87 5.87
N GLU A 25 -22.22 23.06 6.32
CA GLU A 25 -22.37 24.23 5.46
C GLU A 25 -21.02 24.66 4.86
N SER A 26 -19.94 24.66 5.65
CA SER A 26 -18.59 24.95 5.16
C SER A 26 -18.11 23.92 4.13
N ILE A 27 -18.41 22.63 4.34
CA ILE A 27 -18.10 21.58 3.35
C ILE A 27 -18.92 21.83 2.07
N ASN A 28 -20.22 22.06 2.19
CA ASN A 28 -21.09 22.29 1.04
C ASN A 28 -20.77 23.58 0.29
N ASN A 29 -20.22 24.59 0.96
CA ASN A 29 -19.73 25.83 0.36
C ASN A 29 -18.35 25.67 -0.30
N SER A 30 -17.60 24.61 0.04
CA SER A 30 -16.34 24.31 -0.65
C SER A 30 -16.59 23.98 -2.13
N MET A 31 -15.54 24.11 -2.95
CA MET A 31 -15.62 23.76 -4.36
C MET A 31 -15.79 22.25 -4.57
N ALA A 32 -15.09 21.46 -3.76
CA ALA A 32 -15.07 20.02 -3.78
C ALA A 32 -14.56 19.47 -2.44
N PHE A 33 -14.94 18.24 -2.12
CA PHE A 33 -14.44 17.53 -0.94
C PHE A 33 -14.21 16.05 -1.22
N SER A 34 -13.42 15.40 -0.37
CA SER A 34 -13.26 13.94 -0.35
C SER A 34 -13.62 13.38 1.02
N ILE A 35 -14.15 12.17 1.06
CA ILE A 35 -14.45 11.45 2.30
C ILE A 35 -13.38 10.39 2.52
N MET A 36 -12.90 10.30 3.75
CA MET A 36 -12.03 9.22 4.23
C MET A 36 -12.83 8.36 5.20
N ALA A 37 -12.75 7.06 5.04
CA ALA A 37 -13.46 6.11 5.87
C ALA A 37 -12.50 5.05 6.40
N ASP A 38 -12.59 4.79 7.70
CA ASP A 38 -11.79 3.75 8.36
C ASP A 38 -12.68 2.83 9.18
N GLU A 39 -12.51 1.52 8.95
CA GLU A 39 -13.25 0.45 9.62
C GLU A 39 -12.63 0.21 11.01
N THR A 40 -13.46 0.25 12.04
CA THR A 40 -13.06 0.04 13.43
C THR A 40 -14.09 -0.80 14.16
N ALA A 41 -13.67 -1.60 15.13
CA ALA A 41 -14.59 -2.34 15.98
C ALA A 41 -14.73 -1.60 17.33
N ASP A 42 -15.95 -1.50 17.84
CA ASP A 42 -16.17 -0.97 19.19
C ASP A 42 -15.83 -1.99 20.28
N ILE A 43 -15.85 -1.55 21.54
CA ILE A 43 -15.53 -2.39 22.70
C ILE A 43 -16.50 -3.57 22.88
N SER A 44 -17.68 -3.52 22.25
CA SER A 44 -18.67 -4.60 22.26
C SER A 44 -18.49 -5.58 21.09
N GLY A 45 -17.47 -5.36 20.26
CA GLY A 45 -17.17 -6.16 19.08
C GLY A 45 -18.08 -5.87 17.88
N LYS A 46 -18.82 -4.76 17.90
CA LYS A 46 -19.60 -4.33 16.73
C LYS A 46 -18.72 -3.55 15.77
N GLU A 47 -18.81 -3.94 14.51
CA GLU A 47 -18.12 -3.25 13.42
C GLU A 47 -18.76 -1.88 13.18
N GLN A 48 -17.93 -0.85 13.14
CA GLN A 48 -18.29 0.53 12.87
C GLN A 48 -17.34 1.11 11.83
N MET A 49 -17.74 2.24 11.24
CA MET A 49 -16.93 2.99 10.31
C MET A 49 -16.84 4.43 10.77
N SER A 50 -15.61 4.89 10.96
CA SER A 50 -15.31 6.28 11.19
C SER A 50 -15.27 7.02 9.85
N LEU A 51 -15.85 8.22 9.80
CA LEU A 51 -15.92 9.05 8.60
C LEU A 51 -15.25 10.39 8.88
N GLY A 52 -14.33 10.77 8.00
CA GLY A 52 -13.69 12.08 7.95
C GLY A 52 -13.92 12.74 6.59
N VAL A 53 -13.79 14.07 6.56
CA VAL A 53 -13.82 14.87 5.34
C VAL A 53 -12.51 15.61 5.17
N HIS A 54 -12.08 15.72 3.91
CA HIS A 54 -10.98 16.57 3.50
C HIS A 54 -11.51 17.58 2.47
N TYR A 55 -11.38 18.87 2.76
CA TYR A 55 -11.87 19.95 1.88
C TYR A 55 -11.04 21.23 2.03
N PHE A 56 -11.15 22.13 1.06
CA PHE A 56 -10.56 23.46 1.16
C PHE A 56 -11.57 24.44 1.76
N GLY A 57 -11.26 24.96 2.96
CA GLY A 57 -12.10 25.94 3.65
C GLY A 57 -11.90 27.33 3.06
N THR A 58 -12.86 27.80 2.25
CA THR A 58 -12.78 29.13 1.63
C THR A 58 -12.72 30.27 2.66
N SER A 59 -13.33 30.10 3.83
CA SER A 59 -13.27 31.10 4.90
C SER A 59 -11.91 31.14 5.60
N THR A 60 -11.24 29.99 5.74
CA THR A 60 -9.95 29.88 6.45
C THR A 60 -8.75 29.93 5.51
N MET A 61 -8.96 29.92 4.19
CA MET A 61 -7.92 29.80 3.17
C MET A 61 -6.95 28.64 3.42
N SER A 62 -7.46 27.53 3.93
CA SER A 62 -6.67 26.37 4.33
C SER A 62 -7.36 25.04 4.03
N ILE A 63 -6.55 24.00 3.85
CA ILE A 63 -7.01 22.62 3.79
C ILE A 63 -7.47 22.20 5.19
N LYS A 64 -8.62 21.55 5.26
CA LYS A 64 -9.23 21.07 6.49
C LYS A 64 -9.50 19.57 6.40
N ASP A 65 -8.99 18.86 7.40
CA ASP A 65 -9.36 17.48 7.72
C ASP A 65 -10.23 17.52 8.97
N GLU A 66 -11.52 17.20 8.84
CA GLU A 66 -12.47 17.26 9.95
C GLU A 66 -13.21 15.91 10.10
N PHE A 67 -13.48 15.53 11.35
CA PHE A 67 -14.16 14.28 11.67
C PHE A 67 -15.68 14.44 11.58
N LEU A 68 -16.32 13.64 10.73
CA LEU A 68 -17.77 13.70 10.51
C LEU A 68 -18.55 12.89 11.54
N GLY A 69 -18.07 11.72 11.92
CA GLY A 69 -18.76 10.83 12.87
C GLY A 69 -18.51 9.35 12.63
N PHE A 70 -19.28 8.53 13.36
CA PHE A 70 -19.29 7.08 13.21
C PHE A 70 -20.61 6.60 12.59
N THR A 71 -20.57 5.49 11.86
CA THR A 71 -21.74 4.76 11.39
C THR A 71 -21.56 3.26 11.65
N GLU A 72 -22.60 2.60 12.17
CA GLU A 72 -22.58 1.15 12.43
C GLU A 72 -22.60 0.38 11.11
N LEU A 73 -21.70 -0.60 10.96
CA LEU A 73 -21.65 -1.46 9.79
C LEU A 73 -22.33 -2.79 10.09
N LYS A 74 -23.48 -3.02 9.47
CA LYS A 74 -24.18 -4.31 9.58
C LYS A 74 -23.44 -5.46 8.89
N LYS A 75 -22.63 -5.16 7.86
CA LYS A 75 -21.83 -6.11 7.09
C LYS A 75 -20.55 -5.44 6.59
N LEU A 76 -19.44 -6.19 6.56
CA LEU A 76 -18.14 -5.76 6.04
C LEU A 76 -17.98 -6.10 4.55
N ASN A 77 -18.95 -5.71 3.72
CA ASN A 77 -18.85 -5.87 2.27
C ASN A 77 -18.99 -4.52 1.56
N ALA A 78 -18.47 -4.42 0.34
CA ALA A 78 -18.39 -3.15 -0.39
C ALA A 78 -19.76 -2.47 -0.59
N GLU A 79 -20.83 -3.26 -0.75
CA GLU A 79 -22.19 -2.75 -0.91
C GLU A 79 -22.76 -2.14 0.38
N ALA A 80 -22.57 -2.82 1.51
CA ALA A 80 -23.01 -2.33 2.81
C ALA A 80 -22.25 -1.06 3.19
N ILE A 81 -20.93 -1.03 3.00
CA ILE A 81 -20.10 0.15 3.26
C ILE A 81 -20.54 1.34 2.40
N ALA A 82 -20.71 1.13 1.08
CA ALA A 82 -21.17 2.19 0.18
C ALA A 82 -22.55 2.73 0.58
N SER A 83 -23.47 1.84 0.95
CA SER A 83 -24.82 2.21 1.39
C SER A 83 -24.77 3.02 2.68
N SER A 84 -23.97 2.59 3.67
CA SER A 84 -23.79 3.32 4.93
C SER A 84 -23.19 4.72 4.73
N ILE A 85 -22.24 4.89 3.82
CA ILE A 85 -21.67 6.23 3.50
C ILE A 85 -22.72 7.13 2.86
N LEU A 86 -23.50 6.60 1.91
CA LEU A 86 -24.57 7.35 1.25
C LEU A 86 -25.67 7.75 2.23
N GLU A 87 -26.10 6.80 3.07
CA GLU A 87 -27.10 7.04 4.12
C GLU A 87 -26.61 8.10 5.10
N PHE A 88 -25.38 7.96 5.61
CA PHE A 88 -24.76 8.97 6.46
C PHE A 88 -24.72 10.34 5.79
N SER A 89 -24.23 10.41 4.55
CA SER A 89 -24.08 11.65 3.79
C SER A 89 -25.41 12.35 3.53
N ASN A 90 -26.46 11.59 3.22
CA ASN A 90 -27.81 12.12 3.05
C ASN A 90 -28.37 12.63 4.38
N ASN A 91 -28.17 11.88 5.47
CA ASN A 91 -28.64 12.26 6.81
C ASN A 91 -28.00 13.57 7.30
N VAL A 92 -26.73 13.81 6.96
CA VAL A 92 -26.03 15.07 7.32
C VAL A 92 -26.21 16.19 6.29
N GLY A 93 -26.81 15.90 5.13
CA GLY A 93 -27.09 16.87 4.06
C GLY A 93 -25.87 17.27 3.23
N LEU A 94 -24.90 16.37 3.04
CA LEU A 94 -23.73 16.63 2.19
C LEU A 94 -24.11 16.65 0.70
N ASN A 95 -23.60 17.64 -0.02
CA ASN A 95 -23.79 17.74 -1.46
C ASN A 95 -22.85 16.76 -2.20
N MET A 96 -23.34 15.54 -2.42
CA MET A 96 -22.57 14.47 -3.05
C MET A 96 -22.16 14.75 -4.51
N ILE A 97 -22.70 15.78 -5.16
CA ILE A 97 -22.23 16.23 -6.49
C ILE A 97 -20.80 16.81 -6.39
N LYS A 98 -20.43 17.36 -5.24
CA LYS A 98 -19.11 17.95 -4.96
C LYS A 98 -18.10 16.94 -4.40
N LEU A 99 -18.49 15.68 -4.23
CA LEU A 99 -17.59 14.62 -3.81
C LEU A 99 -16.64 14.27 -4.97
N VAL A 100 -15.33 14.40 -4.76
CA VAL A 100 -14.31 14.13 -5.79
C VAL A 100 -13.37 12.98 -5.44
N GLY A 101 -13.45 12.45 -4.21
CA GLY A 101 -12.56 11.40 -3.73
C GLY A 101 -13.14 10.59 -2.58
N LEU A 102 -12.84 9.30 -2.56
CA LEU A 102 -13.10 8.39 -1.44
C LEU A 102 -11.79 7.69 -1.06
N GLY A 103 -11.44 7.68 0.22
CA GLY A 103 -10.26 6.99 0.76
C GLY A 103 -10.65 5.92 1.78
N PHE A 104 -10.06 4.72 1.67
CA PHE A 104 -10.33 3.57 2.54
C PHE A 104 -9.03 2.84 2.89
N ASP A 105 -8.87 2.36 4.13
CA ASP A 105 -7.71 1.54 4.53
C ASP A 105 -7.78 0.11 3.96
N ARG A 106 -8.94 -0.56 4.08
CA ARG A 106 -9.15 -1.97 3.68
C ARG A 106 -9.73 -2.13 2.29
N CYS A 107 -9.00 -1.59 1.31
CA CYS A 107 -9.44 -1.52 -0.07
C CYS A 107 -9.49 -2.90 -0.81
N SER A 108 -9.12 -4.01 -0.15
CA SER A 108 -9.20 -5.39 -0.68
C SER A 108 -10.64 -5.91 -0.80
N ILE A 109 -11.55 -5.50 0.10
CA ILE A 109 -13.00 -5.82 0.02
C ILE A 109 -13.61 -5.25 -1.27
N TRP A 110 -13.04 -4.14 -1.76
CA TRP A 110 -13.47 -3.45 -2.98
C TRP A 110 -12.92 -4.06 -4.27
N GLN A 111 -11.88 -4.91 -4.19
CA GLN A 111 -11.33 -5.62 -5.35
C GLN A 111 -12.16 -6.86 -5.74
N GLY A 112 -12.96 -7.41 -4.82
CA GLY A 112 -13.55 -8.75 -4.93
C GLY A 112 -14.83 -8.90 -5.76
N LYS A 113 -15.47 -7.82 -6.25
CA LYS A 113 -16.67 -7.92 -7.10
C LYS A 113 -16.62 -7.00 -8.30
N LYS A 114 -16.32 -7.56 -9.47
CA LYS A 114 -17.03 -7.13 -10.69
C LYS A 114 -18.53 -7.42 -10.46
N MET A 115 -19.39 -6.54 -10.99
CA MET A 115 -20.87 -6.52 -10.93
C MET A 115 -21.48 -5.76 -9.73
N GLU A 116 -22.42 -4.86 -10.06
CA GLU A 116 -23.39 -4.10 -9.22
C GLU A 116 -22.96 -2.80 -8.51
N SER A 117 -21.74 -2.66 -7.98
CA SER A 117 -21.25 -1.36 -7.45
C SER A 117 -21.04 -0.26 -8.53
N ASN A 118 -21.07 -0.66 -9.82
CA ASN A 118 -20.83 0.26 -10.94
C ASN A 118 -21.96 1.27 -11.21
N ILE A 119 -23.19 1.07 -10.73
CA ILE A 119 -24.31 1.97 -11.05
C ILE A 119 -24.28 3.25 -10.20
N LEU A 120 -24.06 3.14 -8.88
CA LEU A 120 -23.89 4.29 -8.00
C LEU A 120 -22.55 5.01 -8.24
N ARG A 121 -21.48 4.24 -8.52
CA ARG A 121 -20.14 4.76 -8.83
C ARG A 121 -20.09 5.58 -10.14
N ARG A 122 -20.76 5.11 -11.21
CA ARG A 122 -20.82 5.84 -12.49
C ARG A 122 -21.73 7.06 -12.45
N ARG A 123 -22.74 7.09 -11.56
CA ARG A 123 -23.64 8.24 -11.40
C ARG A 123 -23.00 9.42 -10.68
N LEU A 124 -22.09 9.18 -9.73
CA LEU A 124 -21.56 10.23 -8.86
C LEU A 124 -20.15 10.72 -9.23
N VAL A 125 -19.17 9.85 -9.55
CA VAL A 125 -17.80 10.30 -9.89
C VAL A 125 -17.08 9.33 -10.87
N PRO A 126 -17.01 9.64 -12.18
CA PRO A 126 -16.60 8.66 -13.21
C PRO A 126 -15.09 8.39 -13.35
N LYS A 127 -14.18 9.07 -12.63
CA LYS A 127 -12.72 9.02 -12.89
C LYS A 127 -11.81 8.81 -11.67
N ILE A 128 -12.22 8.03 -10.67
CA ILE A 128 -11.30 7.66 -9.57
C ILE A 128 -10.64 6.31 -9.86
N ALA A 129 -9.31 6.30 -9.87
CA ALA A 129 -8.50 5.08 -9.96
C ALA A 129 -8.56 4.32 -8.63
N LEU A 130 -8.77 3.01 -8.72
CA LEU A 130 -8.66 2.11 -7.57
C LEU A 130 -7.17 1.96 -7.23
N LEU A 131 -6.77 2.34 -6.01
CA LEU A 131 -5.47 2.01 -5.46
C LEU A 131 -5.70 1.09 -4.26
N CYS A 132 -5.18 -0.13 -4.35
CA CYS A 132 -5.09 -1.06 -3.23
C CYS A 132 -3.97 -2.05 -3.45
N GLU A 133 -2.97 -2.03 -2.56
CA GLU A 133 -2.58 -3.22 -1.80
C GLU A 133 -1.91 -2.74 -0.50
N THR A 134 -2.45 -3.21 0.62
CA THR A 134 -2.19 -2.68 1.96
C THR A 134 -0.78 -3.03 2.46
N ARG A 135 -0.16 -2.06 3.16
CA ARG A 135 1.07 -2.17 3.97
C ARG A 135 2.40 -2.43 3.24
N TRP A 136 2.56 -1.88 2.05
CA TRP A 136 3.85 -1.91 1.35
C TRP A 136 5.00 -1.26 2.15
N SER A 137 4.77 -0.15 2.87
CA SER A 137 5.82 0.56 3.62
C SER A 137 6.50 -0.30 4.70
N GLU A 138 5.72 -1.07 5.47
CA GLU A 138 6.27 -1.98 6.48
C GLU A 138 7.01 -3.16 5.82
N LYS A 139 6.53 -3.64 4.66
CA LYS A 139 7.18 -4.70 3.90
C LYS A 139 8.60 -4.32 3.48
N TYR A 140 8.83 -3.09 2.99
CA TYR A 140 10.16 -2.63 2.59
C TYR A 140 11.14 -2.55 3.76
N LYS A 141 10.68 -2.02 4.91
CA LYS A 141 11.48 -1.97 6.13
C LYS A 141 11.86 -3.37 6.60
N SER A 142 10.90 -4.30 6.65
CA SER A 142 11.15 -5.69 7.05
C SER A 142 12.11 -6.39 6.09
N ILE A 143 11.98 -6.18 4.78
CA ILE A 143 12.90 -6.75 3.78
C ILE A 143 14.31 -6.18 3.96
N ARG A 144 14.44 -4.87 4.19
CA ARG A 144 15.73 -4.22 4.42
C ARG A 144 16.41 -4.77 5.67
N LEU A 145 15.70 -4.82 6.80
CA LEU A 145 16.21 -5.37 8.06
C LEU A 145 16.59 -6.84 7.93
N PHE A 146 15.78 -7.62 7.21
CA PHE A 146 16.08 -9.02 6.92
C PHE A 146 17.36 -9.15 6.08
N TYR A 147 17.52 -8.33 5.04
CA TYR A 147 18.72 -8.32 4.19
C TYR A 147 19.98 -7.89 4.96
N GLU A 148 19.90 -6.83 5.76
CA GLU A 148 21.01 -6.34 6.60
C GLU A 148 21.51 -7.39 7.59
N ASN A 149 20.61 -8.23 8.10
CA ASN A 149 20.92 -9.29 9.05
C ASN A 149 20.96 -10.69 8.40
N PHE A 150 20.93 -10.78 7.07
CA PHE A 150 20.71 -12.05 6.38
C PHE A 150 21.75 -13.11 6.72
N ILE A 151 23.03 -12.71 6.79
CA ILE A 151 24.13 -13.62 7.15
C ILE A 151 23.93 -14.16 8.57
N ALA A 152 23.67 -13.28 9.55
CA ALA A 152 23.45 -13.68 10.93
C ALA A 152 22.22 -14.59 11.09
N ILE A 153 21.12 -14.28 10.38
CA ILE A 153 19.91 -15.11 10.35
C ILE A 153 20.22 -16.49 9.76
N LYS A 154 21.00 -16.54 8.67
CA LYS A 154 21.38 -17.80 8.03
C LYS A 154 22.24 -18.67 8.95
N THR A 155 23.26 -18.09 9.57
CA THR A 155 24.11 -18.77 10.55
C THR A 155 23.29 -19.31 11.71
N ALA A 156 22.37 -18.51 12.27
CA ALA A 156 21.50 -18.96 13.35
C ALA A 156 20.58 -20.12 12.91
N LEU A 157 20.04 -20.09 11.69
CA LEU A 157 19.24 -21.20 11.15
C LEU A 157 20.06 -22.48 10.99
N ASP A 158 21.33 -22.37 10.59
CA ASP A 158 22.25 -23.51 10.48
C ASP A 158 22.58 -24.12 11.84
N GLU A 159 22.86 -23.29 12.84
CA GLU A 159 23.09 -23.74 14.22
C GLU A 159 21.85 -24.43 14.81
N LEU A 160 20.67 -23.83 14.63
CA LEU A 160 19.39 -24.38 15.08
C LEU A 160 19.06 -25.72 14.41
N ALA A 161 19.46 -25.92 13.16
CA ALA A 161 19.21 -27.16 12.43
C ALA A 161 19.99 -28.35 13.01
N VAL A 162 21.17 -28.11 13.59
CA VAL A 162 22.09 -29.15 14.10
C VAL A 162 22.01 -29.31 15.62
N ASN A 163 21.52 -28.31 16.35
CA ASN A 163 21.46 -28.31 17.81
C ASN A 163 20.52 -29.40 18.36
N LYS A 164 21.10 -30.42 19.00
CA LYS A 164 20.36 -31.59 19.53
C LYS A 164 19.47 -31.28 20.73
N ASP A 165 19.71 -30.19 21.44
CA ASP A 165 18.95 -29.77 22.63
C ASP A 165 17.58 -29.17 22.27
N ILE A 166 17.40 -28.81 21.00
CA ILE A 166 16.16 -28.24 20.48
C ILE A 166 15.23 -29.35 20.00
N ASN A 167 13.91 -29.17 20.18
CA ASN A 167 12.91 -30.14 19.75
C ASN A 167 12.99 -30.43 18.23
N SER A 168 12.60 -31.65 17.83
CA SER A 168 12.76 -32.12 16.45
C SER A 168 11.96 -31.33 15.41
N SER A 169 10.84 -30.71 15.78
CA SER A 169 10.00 -29.95 14.84
C SER A 169 10.62 -28.60 14.50
N THR A 170 11.19 -27.92 15.49
CA THR A 170 11.95 -26.68 15.30
C THR A 170 13.21 -26.93 14.48
N ARG A 171 13.97 -27.99 14.74
CA ARG A 171 15.16 -28.35 13.93
C ARG A 171 14.83 -28.58 12.46
N SER A 172 13.77 -29.36 12.21
CA SER A 172 13.32 -29.64 10.84
C SER A 172 12.89 -28.37 10.09
N ARG A 173 12.18 -27.45 10.77
CA ARG A 173 11.83 -26.14 10.20
C ARG A 173 13.04 -25.26 9.94
N ALA A 174 13.97 -25.17 10.89
CA ALA A 174 15.21 -24.40 10.73
C ALA A 174 16.02 -24.91 9.54
N PHE A 175 16.16 -26.23 9.40
CA PHE A 175 16.81 -26.87 8.27
C PHE A 175 16.13 -26.52 6.94
N GLN A 176 14.80 -26.63 6.84
CA GLN A 176 14.06 -26.28 5.63
C GLN A 176 14.24 -24.81 5.23
N LEU A 177 14.19 -23.89 6.20
CA LEU A 177 14.40 -22.46 5.96
C LEU A 177 15.84 -22.15 5.55
N SER A 178 16.81 -22.82 6.18
CA SER A 178 18.22 -22.74 5.78
C SER A 178 18.44 -23.22 4.33
N CYS A 179 17.88 -24.37 3.96
CA CYS A 179 17.98 -24.86 2.59
C CYS A 179 17.29 -23.93 1.59
N ALA A 180 16.13 -23.37 1.93
CA ALA A 180 15.41 -22.44 1.07
C ALA A 180 16.20 -21.14 0.86
N SER A 181 16.80 -20.60 1.92
CA SER A 181 17.62 -19.38 1.87
C SER A 181 18.99 -19.58 1.20
N SER A 182 19.47 -20.82 1.09
CA SER A 182 20.72 -21.18 0.39
C SER A 182 20.56 -21.31 -1.12
N LYS A 183 19.33 -21.18 -1.65
CA LYS A 183 19.11 -21.21 -3.10
C LYS A 183 19.64 -19.91 -3.72
N ASP A 184 20.45 -20.03 -4.76
CA ASP A 184 20.93 -18.92 -5.58
C ASP A 184 19.81 -17.96 -6.02
N THR A 185 18.71 -18.52 -6.53
CA THR A 185 17.49 -17.80 -6.91
C THR A 185 16.89 -16.99 -5.76
N PHE A 186 16.93 -17.50 -4.53
CA PHE A 186 16.44 -16.78 -3.35
C PHE A 186 17.33 -15.57 -3.05
N VAL A 187 18.65 -15.75 -3.04
CA VAL A 187 19.62 -14.68 -2.76
C VAL A 187 19.53 -13.57 -3.83
N VAL A 188 19.43 -13.96 -5.10
CA VAL A 188 19.24 -13.03 -6.23
C VAL A 188 17.96 -12.22 -6.03
N CYS A 189 16.82 -12.88 -5.79
CA CYS A 189 15.55 -12.21 -5.57
C CYS A 189 15.59 -11.30 -4.35
N LEU A 190 16.20 -11.73 -3.24
CA LEU A 190 16.31 -10.94 -2.02
C LEU A 190 17.08 -9.63 -2.27
N ILE A 191 18.22 -9.69 -2.96
CA ILE A 191 19.05 -8.51 -3.25
C ILE A 191 18.32 -7.56 -4.20
N ILE A 192 17.66 -8.07 -5.23
CA ILE A 192 16.87 -7.24 -6.16
C ILE A 192 15.74 -6.53 -5.41
N ILE A 193 14.96 -7.27 -4.64
CA ILE A 193 13.83 -6.71 -3.90
C ILE A 193 14.34 -5.69 -2.88
N SER A 194 15.41 -5.98 -2.13
CA SER A 194 16.03 -5.04 -1.19
C SER A 194 16.50 -3.75 -1.88
N THR A 195 17.16 -3.87 -3.03
CA THR A 195 17.66 -2.73 -3.82
C THR A 195 16.53 -1.81 -4.26
N TYR A 196 15.44 -2.36 -4.80
CA TYR A 196 14.31 -1.52 -5.23
C TYR A 196 13.45 -1.05 -4.06
N SER A 197 13.39 -1.81 -2.97
CA SER A 197 12.72 -1.41 -1.73
C SER A 197 13.34 -0.14 -1.15
N SER A 198 14.67 -0.05 -1.10
CA SER A 198 15.39 1.14 -0.59
C SER A 198 15.20 2.37 -1.48
N ILE A 199 15.11 2.18 -2.81
CA ILE A 199 14.82 3.26 -3.75
C ILE A 199 13.39 3.80 -3.55
N LEU A 200 12.44 2.91 -3.29
CA LEU A 200 11.04 3.29 -3.15
C LEU A 200 10.68 3.82 -1.76
N GLU A 201 11.42 3.45 -0.72
CA GLU A 201 11.13 3.83 0.66
C GLU A 201 11.02 5.36 0.88
N PRO A 202 11.93 6.22 0.38
CA PRO A 202 11.77 7.67 0.48
C PRO A 202 10.47 8.17 -0.19
N VAL A 203 10.05 7.52 -1.28
CA VAL A 203 8.80 7.84 -1.98
C VAL A 203 7.61 7.53 -1.07
N PHE A 204 7.58 6.33 -0.48
CA PHE A 204 6.48 5.94 0.41
C PHE A 204 6.42 6.78 1.68
N ASN A 205 7.56 7.07 2.31
CA ASN A 205 7.61 7.94 3.49
C ASN A 205 7.12 9.36 3.16
N LYS A 206 7.43 9.87 1.96
CA LYS A 206 6.92 11.17 1.52
C LYS A 206 5.42 11.14 1.25
N LEU A 207 4.92 10.09 0.60
CA LEU A 207 3.48 9.90 0.36
C LEU A 207 2.66 9.81 1.65
N GLN A 208 3.26 9.26 2.71
CA GLN A 208 2.63 9.09 4.02
C GLN A 208 2.77 10.32 4.95
N SER A 209 3.43 11.40 4.52
CA SER A 209 3.60 12.57 5.37
C SER A 209 2.31 13.38 5.46
N VAL A 210 1.94 13.77 6.69
CA VAL A 210 0.72 14.53 7.03
C VAL A 210 0.60 15.88 6.28
N LYS A 211 1.73 16.44 5.81
CA LYS A 211 1.77 17.75 5.13
C LYS A 211 1.73 17.68 3.60
N THR A 212 1.57 16.49 3.02
CA THR A 212 1.76 16.28 1.58
C THR A 212 0.45 16.45 0.83
N ASN A 213 0.47 17.17 -0.30
CA ASN A 213 -0.70 17.31 -1.18
C ASN A 213 -0.48 16.56 -2.51
N LEU A 214 -1.57 16.22 -3.20
CA LEU A 214 -1.55 15.48 -4.46
C LEU A 214 -0.64 16.11 -5.53
N TYR A 215 -0.55 17.44 -5.57
CA TYR A 215 0.33 18.15 -6.51
C TYR A 215 1.82 17.88 -6.23
N THR A 216 2.25 18.06 -4.98
CA THR A 216 3.63 17.79 -4.55
C THR A 216 4.00 16.32 -4.73
N VAL A 217 3.06 15.41 -4.45
CA VAL A 217 3.21 13.98 -4.75
C VAL A 217 3.42 13.74 -6.24
N HIS A 218 2.58 14.32 -7.10
CA HIS A 218 2.70 14.18 -8.56
C HIS A 218 4.05 14.68 -9.07
N GLN A 219 4.47 15.87 -8.62
CA GLN A 219 5.77 16.43 -8.99
C GLN A 219 6.92 15.54 -8.53
N TYR A 220 6.84 14.98 -7.32
CA TYR A 220 7.86 14.09 -6.79
C TYR A 220 7.93 12.76 -7.54
N ILE A 221 6.80 12.15 -7.89
CA ILE A 221 6.77 10.92 -8.72
C ILE A 221 7.41 11.20 -10.10
N LYS A 222 7.03 12.33 -10.72
CA LYS A 222 7.51 12.71 -12.05
C LYS A 222 9.00 13.04 -12.07
N THR A 223 9.49 13.72 -11.04
CA THR A 223 10.85 14.26 -11.00
C THR A 223 11.84 13.29 -10.37
N SER A 224 11.44 12.55 -9.33
CA SER A 224 12.35 11.68 -8.56
C SER A 224 12.22 10.22 -8.98
N LEU A 225 11.03 9.63 -8.90
CA LEU A 225 10.86 8.19 -9.17
C LEU A 225 11.06 7.87 -10.65
N LEU A 226 10.40 8.62 -11.53
CA LEU A 226 10.50 8.39 -12.97
C LEU A 226 11.90 8.68 -13.51
N SER A 227 12.64 9.64 -12.94
CA SER A 227 14.02 9.91 -13.35
C SER A 227 14.96 8.78 -12.92
N ILE A 228 14.84 8.26 -11.69
CA ILE A 228 15.62 7.10 -11.21
C ILE A 228 15.35 5.88 -12.09
N LEU A 229 14.09 5.57 -12.36
CA LEU A 229 13.73 4.42 -13.21
C LEU A 229 14.22 4.59 -14.65
N ARG A 230 14.16 5.81 -15.21
CA ARG A 230 14.71 6.10 -16.54
C ARG A 230 16.23 5.94 -16.55
N MET A 231 16.92 6.47 -15.55
CA MET A 231 18.37 6.32 -15.39
C MET A 231 18.78 4.85 -15.29
N HIS A 232 18.04 4.04 -14.53
CA HIS A 232 18.30 2.61 -14.40
C HIS A 232 18.09 1.86 -15.72
N ARG A 233 17.13 2.30 -16.54
CA ARG A 233 16.91 1.75 -17.88
C ARG A 233 17.99 2.17 -18.87
N THR A 234 18.44 3.43 -18.84
CA THR A 234 19.48 3.91 -19.76
C THR A 234 20.88 3.42 -19.40
N GLN A 235 21.13 3.09 -18.13
CA GLN A 235 22.41 2.56 -17.64
C GLN A 235 22.27 1.10 -17.16
N CYS A 236 21.46 0.29 -17.87
CA CYS A 236 21.08 -1.05 -17.44
C CYS A 236 22.28 -1.94 -17.11
N ASP A 237 23.31 -1.96 -17.97
CA ASP A 237 24.51 -2.79 -17.77
C ASP A 237 25.26 -2.40 -16.49
N ARG A 238 25.42 -1.10 -16.25
CA ARG A 238 26.09 -0.59 -15.05
C ARG A 238 25.34 -0.99 -13.78
N HIS A 239 24.02 -0.80 -13.77
CA HIS A 239 23.21 -1.13 -12.61
C HIS A 239 23.12 -2.64 -12.38
N PHE A 240 23.00 -3.42 -13.45
CA PHE A 240 23.05 -4.88 -13.39
C PHE A 240 24.39 -5.33 -12.81
N ASN A 241 25.52 -4.83 -13.33
CA ASN A 241 26.85 -5.20 -12.84
C ASN A 241 27.02 -4.86 -11.35
N ASN A 242 26.56 -3.69 -10.91
CA ASN A 242 26.60 -3.34 -9.49
C ASN A 242 25.80 -4.31 -8.61
N ILE A 243 24.56 -4.63 -9.01
CA ILE A 243 23.71 -5.58 -8.29
C ILE A 243 24.33 -6.98 -8.30
N PHE A 244 24.88 -7.40 -9.43
CA PHE A 244 25.47 -8.73 -9.61
C PHE A 244 26.76 -8.89 -8.79
N GLU A 245 27.58 -7.84 -8.70
CA GLU A 245 28.75 -7.83 -7.80
C GLU A 245 28.34 -7.92 -6.33
N THR A 246 27.25 -7.27 -5.92
CA THR A 246 26.68 -7.46 -4.58
C THR A 246 26.22 -8.89 -4.36
N ILE A 247 25.53 -9.49 -5.34
CA ILE A 247 25.10 -10.91 -5.28
C ILE A 247 26.31 -11.82 -5.08
N LYS A 248 27.36 -11.69 -5.92
CA LYS A 248 28.59 -12.49 -5.78
C LYS A 248 29.22 -12.37 -4.40
N LYS A 249 29.31 -11.16 -3.85
CA LYS A 249 29.86 -10.94 -2.50
C LYS A 249 29.03 -11.66 -1.44
N THR A 250 27.71 -11.53 -1.50
CA THR A 250 26.81 -12.18 -0.53
C THR A 250 26.83 -13.71 -0.65
N THR A 251 26.86 -14.26 -1.87
CA THR A 251 26.91 -15.70 -2.08
C THR A 251 28.25 -16.30 -1.67
N ASN A 252 29.36 -15.60 -1.92
CA ASN A 252 30.69 -16.03 -1.48
C ASN A 252 30.78 -16.10 0.05
N ASN A 253 30.18 -15.13 0.75
CA ASN A 253 30.14 -15.14 2.22
C ASN A 253 29.30 -16.28 2.82
N LEU A 254 28.46 -16.93 2.01
CA LEU A 254 27.53 -17.99 2.43
C LEU A 254 27.88 -19.35 1.80
N ASP A 255 29.01 -19.45 1.09
CA ASP A 255 29.41 -20.63 0.32
C ASP A 255 28.31 -21.14 -0.63
N ILE A 256 27.57 -20.23 -1.26
CA ILE A 256 26.50 -20.53 -2.23
C ILE A 256 27.05 -20.43 -3.66
N GLU A 257 26.94 -21.52 -4.42
CA GLU A 257 27.29 -21.52 -5.84
C GLU A 257 26.15 -20.93 -6.70
N ILE A 258 26.46 -19.92 -7.52
CA ILE A 258 25.49 -19.32 -8.45
C ILE A 258 25.45 -20.16 -9.74
N LYS A 259 24.29 -20.72 -10.08
CA LYS A 259 24.10 -21.39 -11.37
C LYS A 259 23.61 -20.39 -12.41
N ILE A 260 24.46 -20.08 -13.39
CA ILE A 260 24.06 -19.25 -14.53
C ILE A 260 23.06 -20.06 -15.38
N PRO A 261 21.82 -19.56 -15.59
CA PRO A 261 20.87 -20.23 -16.48
C PRO A 261 21.47 -20.35 -17.89
N ARG A 262 21.33 -21.52 -18.53
CA ARG A 262 21.81 -21.67 -19.92
C ARG A 262 21.09 -20.68 -20.83
N PRO A 263 21.80 -19.97 -21.72
CA PRO A 263 21.15 -19.19 -22.77
C PRO A 263 20.32 -20.15 -23.63
N SER A 264 19.01 -19.94 -23.73
CA SER A 264 18.19 -20.68 -24.67
C SER A 264 18.33 -20.04 -26.05
N ASN A 265 18.72 -20.82 -27.06
CA ASN A 265 18.93 -20.36 -28.45
C ASN A 265 17.65 -19.89 -29.19
N LYS A 266 16.53 -19.71 -28.49
CA LYS A 266 15.25 -19.26 -29.05
C LYS A 266 14.74 -18.05 -28.27
N GLN A 267 15.37 -16.90 -28.49
CA GLN A 267 14.80 -15.61 -28.10
C GLN A 267 14.44 -14.83 -29.36
N ILE A 268 13.14 -14.77 -29.66
CA ILE A 268 12.59 -13.88 -30.67
C ILE A 268 12.12 -12.64 -29.91
N ALA A 269 12.84 -11.53 -30.07
CA ALA A 269 12.37 -10.22 -29.62
C ALA A 269 11.19 -9.81 -30.50
N GLN A 270 9.95 -9.90 -30.01
CA GLN A 270 8.82 -9.23 -30.65
C GLN A 270 8.73 -7.81 -30.12
N ILE A 271 9.15 -6.85 -30.96
CA ILE A 271 8.86 -5.43 -30.78
C ILE A 271 7.35 -5.24 -31.01
N ILE A 272 6.57 -5.12 -29.94
CA ILE A 272 5.17 -4.71 -30.05
C ILE A 272 5.14 -3.18 -30.22
N THR A 273 4.98 -2.72 -31.46
CA THR A 273 4.69 -1.32 -31.76
C THR A 273 3.21 -1.06 -31.45
N LEU A 274 2.92 -0.34 -30.36
CA LEU A 274 1.59 0.18 -30.08
C LEU A 274 1.35 1.41 -30.97
N PRO A 275 0.38 1.40 -31.92
CA PRO A 275 0.26 2.44 -32.96
C PRO A 275 -0.10 3.85 -32.47
N HIS A 276 -0.33 4.04 -31.17
CA HIS A 276 -0.85 5.29 -30.61
C HIS A 276 0.00 5.93 -29.51
N LEU A 277 1.25 5.49 -29.32
CA LEU A 277 2.24 6.24 -28.55
C LEU A 277 3.46 6.51 -29.41
N ASN A 278 3.65 7.77 -29.80
CA ASN A 278 4.85 8.30 -30.50
C ASN A 278 6.15 8.22 -29.69
N ASN A 279 6.18 7.44 -28.60
CA ASN A 279 7.38 7.14 -27.85
C ASN A 279 7.57 5.62 -27.83
N THR A 280 8.57 5.15 -28.55
CA THR A 280 9.07 3.78 -28.52
C THR A 280 9.47 3.45 -27.08
N ILE A 281 8.65 2.68 -26.37
CA ILE A 281 9.03 2.06 -25.12
C ILE A 281 9.36 0.61 -25.45
N GLU A 282 10.65 0.29 -25.51
CA GLU A 282 11.10 -1.10 -25.60
C GLU A 282 10.76 -1.82 -24.29
N PHE A 283 9.84 -2.77 -24.36
CA PHE A 283 9.56 -3.69 -23.27
C PHE A 283 10.28 -5.02 -23.57
N HIS A 284 11.34 -5.32 -22.81
CA HIS A 284 11.94 -6.65 -22.82
C HIS A 284 11.21 -7.51 -21.78
N TYR A 285 10.19 -8.26 -22.22
CA TYR A 285 9.57 -9.30 -21.40
C TYR A 285 10.21 -10.65 -21.72
N PHE A 286 10.81 -11.30 -20.72
CA PHE A 286 11.22 -12.69 -20.78
C PHE A 286 10.02 -13.55 -20.37
N TYR A 287 9.33 -14.16 -21.33
CA TYR A 287 8.33 -15.20 -21.05
C TYR A 287 8.98 -16.58 -21.14
N HIS A 288 8.80 -17.38 -20.08
CA HIS A 288 9.01 -18.82 -20.12
C HIS A 288 7.69 -19.48 -20.55
N ILE A 289 7.72 -20.20 -21.68
CA ILE A 289 6.80 -21.31 -21.97
C ILE A 289 7.62 -22.59 -21.78
#